data_AF-A0AAP0FYV5-F1
#
_entry.id   AF-A0AAP0FYV5-F1
#
_cell.length_a   1.000
_cell.length_b   1.000
_cell.length_c   1.000
_cell.angle_alpha   90.00
_cell.angle_beta   90.00
_cell.angle_gamma   90.00
#
_symmetry.space_group_name_H-M   'P 1'
#
loop_
_entity.id
_entity.type
_entity.pdbx_description
1 polymer ?
#
loop_
_entity_poly.entity_id
_entity_poly.type
_entity_poly.pdbx_seq_one_letter_code
_entity_poly.pdbx_strand_id
1 'polypeptide(L)'
;MTTILGIHLILLGIGAFLLVLKALYFGGVYDTWAPGGGDVRKITNLTLNPSVIFGYLLKSPFGGEGDIIGGHVWLGSICILGGIWHILTKPFAWARRAFVWSGEAYLSYSLGALSVFGFIACCFVWFNNTAYPSEFYGPTGPEASQAQAFTFLVRDQRLGANVGSAQGPTGLGKYLMRSPTGRLFWGRNYAFLGSSRSLVRTSKGSQWFGLE
;
A
#
# COMPACT_ATOMS: atom_id res chain seq x y z
N MET A 1 14.06 3.00 -32.28
CA MET A 1 13.96 2.96 -30.80
C MET A 1 12.53 2.74 -30.33
N THR A 2 11.53 3.49 -30.80
CA THR A 2 10.13 3.36 -30.32
C THR A 2 9.52 1.97 -30.53
N THR A 3 9.83 1.28 -31.63
CA THR A 3 9.37 -0.10 -31.85
C THR A 3 9.87 -1.08 -30.77
N ILE A 4 11.15 -0.98 -30.39
CA ILE A 4 11.73 -1.83 -29.34
C ILE A 4 11.08 -1.52 -28.00
N LEU A 5 10.89 -0.24 -27.66
CA LEU A 5 10.15 0.18 -26.47
C LEU A 5 8.73 -0.42 -26.48
N GLY A 6 8.03 -0.34 -27.61
CA GLY A 6 6.67 -0.81 -27.72
C GLY A 6 6.53 -2.34 -27.53
N ILE A 7 7.47 -3.13 -28.04
CA ILE A 7 7.52 -4.58 -27.79
C ILE A 7 7.68 -4.86 -26.29
N HIS A 8 8.62 -4.20 -25.62
CA HIS A 8 8.83 -4.39 -24.18
C HIS A 8 7.61 -3.95 -23.35
N LEU A 9 6.94 -2.86 -23.74
CA LEU A 9 5.71 -2.43 -23.09
C LEU A 9 4.59 -3.48 -23.18
N ILE A 10 4.43 -4.12 -24.34
CA ILE A 10 3.46 -5.21 -24.49
C ILE A 10 3.84 -6.40 -23.59
N LEU A 11 5.11 -6.78 -23.55
CA LEU A 11 5.59 -7.87 -22.68
C LEU A 11 5.36 -7.56 -21.19
N LEU A 12 5.62 -6.33 -20.75
CA LEU A 12 5.33 -5.87 -19.39
C LEU A 12 3.82 -5.89 -19.10
N GLY A 13 3.00 -5.48 -20.06
CA GLY A 13 1.55 -5.52 -19.93
C GLY A 13 1.00 -6.93 -19.78
N ILE A 14 1.53 -7.89 -20.55
CA ILE A 14 1.23 -9.33 -20.38
C ILE A 14 1.64 -9.78 -18.97
N GLY A 15 2.83 -9.39 -18.50
CA GLY A 15 3.29 -9.68 -17.14
C GLY A 15 2.32 -9.19 -16.05
N ALA A 16 1.78 -7.98 -16.18
CA ALA A 16 0.77 -7.46 -15.26
C ALA A 16 -0.52 -8.29 -15.29
N PHE A 17 -0.96 -8.73 -16.47
CA PHE A 17 -2.13 -9.61 -16.59
C PHE A 17 -1.90 -11.01 -16.03
N LEU A 18 -0.68 -11.54 -16.03
CA LEU A 18 -0.40 -12.83 -15.38
C LEU A 18 -0.72 -12.78 -13.89
N LEU A 19 -0.41 -11.68 -13.19
CA LEU A 19 -0.81 -11.50 -11.79
C LEU A 19 -2.34 -11.48 -11.63
N VAL A 20 -3.03 -10.75 -12.52
CA VAL A 20 -4.50 -10.71 -12.51
C VAL A 20 -5.08 -12.11 -12.72
N LEU A 21 -4.59 -12.86 -13.69
CA LEU A 21 -5.05 -14.22 -13.95
C LEU A 21 -4.79 -15.15 -12.75
N LYS A 22 -3.64 -15.00 -12.07
CA LYS A 22 -3.35 -15.72 -10.83
C LYS A 22 -4.38 -15.43 -9.74
N ALA A 23 -4.74 -14.16 -9.56
CA ALA A 23 -5.70 -13.73 -8.54
C ALA A 23 -7.15 -14.14 -8.82
N LEU A 24 -7.55 -14.18 -10.10
CA LEU A 24 -8.94 -14.50 -10.49
C LEU A 24 -9.17 -16.00 -10.68
N TYR A 25 -8.26 -16.66 -11.41
CA TYR A 25 -8.52 -18.00 -11.94
C TYR A 25 -7.64 -19.07 -11.29
N PHE A 26 -6.35 -18.80 -11.09
CA PHE A 26 -5.38 -19.80 -10.66
C PHE A 26 -5.16 -19.82 -9.13
N GLY A 27 -6.22 -20.15 -8.39
CA GLY A 27 -6.13 -20.39 -6.94
C GLY A 27 -6.02 -19.14 -6.06
N GLY A 28 -6.00 -17.93 -6.63
CA GLY A 28 -6.08 -16.69 -5.85
C GLY A 28 -4.76 -16.17 -5.33
N VAL A 29 -4.83 -15.20 -4.41
CA VAL A 29 -3.67 -14.59 -3.72
C VAL A 29 -3.91 -14.61 -2.22
N TYR A 30 -2.83 -14.54 -1.44
CA TYR A 30 -2.95 -14.43 0.01
C TYR A 30 -3.55 -13.07 0.38
N ASP A 31 -4.60 -13.09 1.19
CA ASP A 31 -5.24 -11.91 1.73
C ASP A 31 -5.17 -11.94 3.26
N THR A 32 -4.27 -11.13 3.83
CA THR A 32 -4.19 -10.89 5.29
C THR A 32 -5.51 -10.32 5.86
N TRP A 33 -6.34 -9.72 5.01
CA TRP A 33 -7.61 -9.11 5.40
C TRP A 33 -8.82 -10.04 5.30
N ALA A 34 -8.60 -11.33 5.04
CA ALA A 34 -9.68 -12.30 4.96
C ALA A 34 -10.46 -12.38 6.29
N PRO A 35 -11.80 -12.53 6.26
CA PRO A 35 -12.59 -12.64 7.48
C PRO A 35 -12.14 -13.84 8.33
N GLY A 36 -11.77 -13.58 9.59
CA GLY A 36 -11.30 -14.63 10.51
C GLY A 36 -9.79 -14.84 10.56
N GLY A 37 -9.01 -14.12 9.75
CA GLY A 37 -7.55 -14.24 9.67
C GLY A 37 -7.07 -14.41 8.24
N GLY A 38 -5.78 -14.23 7.99
CA GLY A 38 -5.22 -14.25 6.65
C GLY A 38 -5.32 -15.62 5.96
N ASP A 39 -5.84 -15.65 4.73
CA ASP A 39 -6.06 -16.87 3.94
C ASP A 39 -5.87 -16.62 2.45
N VAL A 40 -5.64 -17.68 1.68
CA VAL A 40 -5.57 -17.61 0.21
C VAL A 40 -6.97 -17.59 -0.36
N ARG A 41 -7.30 -16.52 -1.09
CA ARG A 41 -8.62 -16.38 -1.72
C ARG A 41 -8.53 -15.93 -3.17
N LYS A 42 -9.50 -16.39 -3.96
CA LYS A 42 -9.75 -15.84 -5.30
C LYS A 42 -10.40 -14.47 -5.18
N ILE A 43 -9.98 -13.54 -6.04
CA ILE A 43 -10.61 -12.23 -6.14
C ILE A 43 -11.76 -12.35 -7.14
N THR A 44 -12.99 -12.09 -6.70
CA THR A 44 -14.18 -12.20 -7.56
C THR A 44 -14.72 -10.85 -7.99
N ASN A 45 -14.50 -9.81 -7.18
CA ASN A 45 -14.94 -8.44 -7.45
C ASN A 45 -13.70 -7.55 -7.62
N LEU A 46 -13.40 -7.13 -8.85
CA LEU A 46 -12.31 -6.18 -9.11
C LEU A 46 -12.82 -4.75 -9.06
N THR A 47 -12.02 -3.86 -8.46
CA THR A 47 -12.24 -2.42 -8.60
C THR A 47 -11.72 -1.96 -9.96
N LEU A 48 -12.63 -1.77 -10.92
CA LEU A 48 -12.30 -1.23 -12.25
C LEU A 48 -12.64 0.26 -12.39
N ASN A 49 -13.29 0.86 -11.39
CA ASN A 49 -13.66 2.26 -11.43
C ASN A 49 -12.40 3.15 -11.51
N PRO A 50 -12.20 3.92 -12.61
CA PRO A 50 -11.00 4.72 -12.79
C PRO A 50 -10.85 5.81 -11.72
N SER A 51 -11.95 6.39 -11.23
CA SER A 51 -11.90 7.41 -10.19
C SER A 51 -11.30 6.89 -8.89
N VAL A 52 -11.51 5.60 -8.59
CA VAL A 52 -10.91 4.95 -7.42
C VAL A 52 -9.43 4.65 -7.69
N ILE A 53 -9.11 4.03 -8.83
CA ILE A 53 -7.75 3.60 -9.17
C ILE A 53 -6.81 4.80 -9.35
N PHE A 54 -7.18 5.77 -10.20
CA PHE A 54 -6.38 6.97 -10.40
C PHE A 54 -6.46 7.94 -9.22
N GLY A 55 -7.51 7.83 -8.40
CA GLY A 55 -7.60 8.55 -7.12
C GLY A 55 -6.42 8.24 -6.19
N TYR A 56 -5.89 7.00 -6.20
CA TYR A 56 -4.70 6.66 -5.42
C TYR A 56 -3.44 7.40 -5.87
N LEU A 57 -3.28 7.71 -7.17
CA LEU A 57 -2.12 8.47 -7.66
C LEU A 57 -2.15 9.95 -7.22
N LEU A 58 -3.34 10.48 -6.94
CA LEU A 58 -3.53 11.87 -6.51
C LEU A 58 -3.61 12.02 -4.99
N LYS A 59 -3.56 10.91 -4.24
CA LYS A 59 -3.51 10.95 -2.78
C LYS A 59 -2.16 11.49 -2.31
N SER A 60 -2.21 12.14 -1.15
CA SER A 60 -1.02 12.58 -0.45
C SER A 60 -0.09 11.39 -0.13
N PRO A 61 1.25 11.53 -0.25
CA PRO A 61 2.19 10.45 -0.01
C PRO A 61 2.25 9.97 1.45
N PHE A 62 1.52 10.63 2.36
CA PHE A 62 1.49 10.31 3.80
C PHE A 62 0.48 9.21 4.19
N GLY A 63 -0.21 8.55 3.22
CA GLY A 63 -1.19 7.50 3.48
C GLY A 63 -1.10 6.31 2.52
N GLY A 64 -0.84 5.12 3.06
CA GLY A 64 -0.69 3.87 2.28
C GLY A 64 -2.01 3.12 2.11
N GLU A 65 -2.67 3.31 0.97
CA GLU A 65 -3.80 2.50 0.54
C GLU A 65 -3.73 2.29 -0.98
N GLY A 66 -4.19 1.14 -1.46
CA GLY A 66 -4.29 0.87 -2.90
C GLY A 66 -5.02 -0.42 -3.20
N ASP A 67 -5.75 -0.46 -4.31
CA ASP A 67 -6.24 -1.71 -4.90
C ASP A 67 -5.17 -2.29 -5.82
N ILE A 68 -4.67 -3.47 -5.47
CA ILE A 68 -3.56 -4.13 -6.17
C ILE A 68 -4.06 -4.71 -7.50
N ILE A 69 -5.06 -5.59 -7.48
CA ILE A 69 -5.45 -6.35 -8.68
C ILE A 69 -6.15 -5.45 -9.70
N GLY A 70 -7.04 -4.57 -9.26
CA GLY A 70 -7.70 -3.59 -10.13
C GLY A 70 -6.69 -2.62 -10.77
N GLY A 71 -5.68 -2.18 -10.01
CA GLY A 71 -4.58 -1.36 -10.51
C GLY A 71 -3.77 -2.07 -11.61
N HIS A 72 -3.50 -3.36 -11.46
CA HIS A 72 -2.75 -4.14 -12.46
C HIS A 72 -3.54 -4.40 -13.75
N VAL A 73 -4.88 -4.44 -13.70
CA VAL A 73 -5.71 -4.46 -14.92
C VAL A 73 -5.53 -3.18 -15.73
N TRP A 74 -5.59 -2.02 -15.07
CA TRP A 74 -5.37 -0.72 -15.71
C TRP A 74 -3.94 -0.59 -16.24
N LEU A 75 -2.94 -0.95 -15.43
CA LEU A 75 -1.54 -0.91 -15.82
C LEU A 75 -1.27 -1.81 -17.05
N GLY A 76 -1.74 -3.05 -17.03
CA GLY A 76 -1.59 -3.98 -18.14
C GLY A 76 -2.21 -3.44 -19.43
N SER A 77 -3.42 -2.88 -19.33
CA SER A 77 -4.12 -2.27 -20.48
C SER A 77 -3.35 -1.06 -21.04
N ILE A 78 -2.88 -0.16 -20.18
CA ILE A 78 -2.11 1.03 -20.59
C ILE A 78 -0.78 0.63 -21.24
N CYS A 79 -0.08 -0.35 -20.68
CA CYS A 79 1.17 -0.84 -21.25
C CYS A 79 0.97 -1.46 -22.64
N ILE A 80 -0.05 -2.29 -22.84
CA ILE A 80 -0.32 -2.90 -24.15
C ILE A 80 -0.71 -1.83 -25.17
N LEU A 81 -1.68 -0.97 -24.85
CA LEU A 81 -2.14 0.09 -25.76
C LEU A 81 -1.01 1.08 -26.08
N GLY A 82 -0.24 1.50 -25.07
CA GLY A 82 0.93 2.34 -25.25
C GLY A 82 2.04 1.65 -26.05
N GLY A 83 2.21 0.34 -25.90
CA GLY A 83 3.16 -0.44 -26.68
C GLY A 83 2.79 -0.51 -28.16
N ILE A 84 1.53 -0.81 -28.47
CA ILE A 84 0.99 -0.77 -29.84
C ILE A 84 1.17 0.64 -30.43
N TRP A 85 0.83 1.68 -29.67
CA TRP A 85 1.02 3.06 -30.08
C TRP A 85 2.48 3.37 -30.45
N HIS A 86 3.45 2.97 -29.62
CA HIS A 86 4.87 3.22 -29.89
C HIS A 86 5.45 2.40 -31.05
N ILE A 87 4.86 1.24 -31.37
CA ILE A 87 5.19 0.46 -32.57
C ILE A 87 4.71 1.18 -33.82
N LEU A 88 3.47 1.69 -33.80
CA LEU A 88 2.81 2.27 -34.98
C LEU A 88 3.18 3.73 -35.23
N THR A 89 3.71 4.44 -34.23
CA THR A 89 4.01 5.87 -34.33
C THR A 89 5.51 6.18 -34.27
N LYS A 90 5.88 7.35 -34.78
CA LYS A 90 7.23 7.91 -34.69
C LYS A 90 7.21 9.17 -33.80
N PRO A 91 8.32 9.55 -33.15
CA PRO A 91 8.34 10.72 -32.28
C PRO A 91 7.90 12.00 -32.99
N PHE A 92 6.94 12.70 -32.39
CA PHE A 92 6.45 13.97 -32.90
C PHE A 92 7.54 15.05 -32.87
N ALA A 93 7.34 16.12 -33.66
CA ALA A 93 8.34 17.19 -33.81
C ALA A 93 8.72 17.89 -32.49
N TRP A 94 7.78 18.05 -31.55
CA TRP A 94 8.08 18.60 -30.23
C TRP A 94 8.97 17.65 -29.41
N ALA A 95 8.68 16.34 -29.40
CA ALA A 95 9.45 15.35 -28.67
C ALA A 95 10.88 15.26 -29.21
N ARG A 96 11.03 15.29 -30.55
CA ARG A 96 12.36 15.31 -31.20
C ARG A 96 13.24 16.49 -30.76
N ARG A 97 12.64 17.62 -30.39
CA ARG A 97 13.34 18.82 -29.94
C ARG A 97 13.59 18.87 -28.44
N ALA A 98 12.84 18.11 -27.64
CA ALA A 98 12.91 18.12 -26.19
C ALA A 98 13.93 17.11 -25.62
N PHE A 99 14.17 16.00 -26.31
CA PHE A 99 15.01 14.90 -25.82
C PHE A 99 16.35 14.79 -26.57
N VAL A 100 17.33 14.19 -25.89
CA VAL A 100 18.62 13.80 -26.47
C VAL A 100 18.51 12.38 -27.02
N TRP A 101 18.87 12.17 -28.29
CA TRP A 101 18.67 10.91 -29.01
C TRP A 101 19.97 10.09 -29.08
N SER A 102 20.56 9.76 -27.93
CA SER A 102 21.77 8.93 -27.82
C SER A 102 21.55 7.73 -26.89
N GLY A 103 22.36 6.68 -27.04
CA GLY A 103 22.29 5.49 -26.18
C GLY A 103 22.52 5.82 -24.70
N GLU A 104 23.49 6.69 -24.41
CA GLU A 104 23.77 7.18 -23.06
C GLU A 104 22.60 7.96 -22.46
N ALA A 105 21.93 8.79 -23.26
CA ALA A 105 20.73 9.50 -22.82
C ALA A 105 19.58 8.53 -22.48
N TYR A 106 19.35 7.50 -23.30
CA TYR A 106 18.33 6.49 -22.98
C TYR A 106 18.65 5.72 -21.70
N LEU A 107 19.93 5.44 -21.46
CA LEU A 107 20.39 4.84 -20.21
C LEU A 107 20.13 5.78 -19.03
N SER A 108 20.45 7.07 -19.15
CA SER A 108 20.25 8.03 -18.07
C SER A 108 18.77 8.23 -17.71
N TYR A 109 17.87 8.25 -18.71
CA TYR A 109 16.42 8.28 -18.47
C TYR A 109 15.95 7.06 -17.68
N SER A 110 16.48 5.89 -18.01
CA SER A 110 16.15 4.63 -17.34
C SER A 110 16.70 4.58 -15.91
N LEU A 111 17.92 5.08 -15.69
CA LEU A 111 18.52 5.19 -14.35
C LEU A 111 17.73 6.13 -13.44
N GLY A 112 17.26 7.27 -13.96
CA GLY A 112 16.37 8.17 -13.24
C GLY A 112 15.07 7.49 -12.80
N ALA A 113 14.44 6.73 -13.71
CA ALA A 113 13.23 5.97 -13.39
C ALA A 113 13.47 4.88 -12.32
N LEU A 114 14.56 4.10 -12.46
CA LEU A 114 14.93 3.06 -11.50
C LEU A 114 15.24 3.61 -10.11
N SER A 115 15.87 4.78 -10.01
CA SER A 115 16.11 5.45 -8.73
C SER A 115 14.80 5.71 -7.98
N VAL A 116 13.79 6.24 -8.68
CA VAL A 116 12.46 6.48 -8.11
C VAL A 116 11.77 5.17 -7.74
N PHE A 117 11.89 4.11 -8.56
CA PHE A 117 11.37 2.79 -8.20
C PHE A 117 11.98 2.25 -6.91
N GLY A 118 13.28 2.45 -6.69
CA GLY A 118 13.96 2.09 -5.45
C GLY A 118 13.39 2.81 -4.24
N PHE A 119 13.16 4.13 -4.33
CA PHE A 119 12.54 4.89 -3.24
C PHE A 119 11.10 4.46 -2.96
N ILE A 120 10.30 4.23 -4.01
CA ILE A 120 8.92 3.73 -3.85
C ILE A 120 8.93 2.36 -3.17
N ALA A 121 9.79 1.43 -3.61
CA ALA A 121 9.90 0.09 -3.05
C ALA A 121 10.34 0.12 -1.56
N CYS A 122 11.29 1.00 -1.21
CA CYS A 122 11.73 1.21 0.16
C CYS A 122 10.55 1.58 1.08
N CYS A 123 9.74 2.56 0.67
CA CYS A 123 8.54 2.93 1.43
C CYS A 123 7.49 1.81 1.43
N PHE A 124 7.31 1.09 0.32
CA PHE A 124 6.30 0.05 0.20
C PHE A 124 6.54 -1.09 1.18
N VAL A 125 7.77 -1.62 1.24
CA VAL A 125 8.10 -2.74 2.14
C VAL A 125 8.06 -2.32 3.61
N TRP A 126 8.37 -1.05 3.91
CA TRP A 126 8.40 -0.57 5.28
C TRP A 126 7.01 -0.33 5.89
N PHE A 127 6.02 0.04 5.07
CA PHE A 127 4.71 0.47 5.56
C PHE A 127 3.52 -0.39 5.08
N ASN A 128 3.62 -1.11 3.96
CA ASN A 128 2.46 -1.77 3.36
C ASN A 128 2.36 -3.24 3.78
N ASN A 129 1.48 -3.52 4.74
CA ASN A 129 1.17 -4.87 5.20
C ASN A 129 0.14 -5.65 4.34
N THR A 130 -0.36 -5.07 3.24
CA THR A 130 -1.28 -5.76 2.31
C THR A 130 -0.51 -6.51 1.23
N ALA A 131 0.41 -5.81 0.57
CA ALA A 131 1.30 -6.42 -0.41
C ALA A 131 2.46 -7.19 0.24
N TYR A 132 2.84 -6.80 1.46
CA TYR A 132 3.81 -7.51 2.31
C TYR A 132 3.15 -7.96 3.62
N PRO A 133 2.38 -9.06 3.60
CA PRO A 133 1.71 -9.56 4.79
C PRO A 133 2.66 -9.84 5.93
N SER A 134 2.34 -9.32 7.13
CA SER A 134 3.19 -9.44 8.32
C SER A 134 3.35 -10.90 8.78
N GLU A 135 2.45 -11.79 8.33
CA GLU A 135 2.55 -13.24 8.52
C GLU A 135 3.78 -13.85 7.82
N PHE A 136 4.25 -13.24 6.73
CA PHE A 136 5.44 -13.68 6.01
C PHE A 136 6.67 -12.82 6.30
N TYR A 137 6.48 -11.51 6.51
CA TYR A 137 7.57 -10.53 6.57
C TYR A 137 7.83 -9.99 7.99
N GLY A 138 7.05 -10.42 8.99
CA GLY A 138 7.06 -9.85 10.33
C GLY A 138 6.32 -8.51 10.41
N PRO A 139 6.06 -8.01 11.63
CA PRO A 139 5.33 -6.76 11.81
C PRO A 139 6.16 -5.58 11.31
N THR A 140 5.49 -4.61 10.68
CA THR A 140 6.10 -3.32 10.40
C THR A 140 6.49 -2.62 11.71
N GLY A 141 7.44 -1.68 11.68
CA GLY A 141 7.81 -0.91 12.88
C GLY A 141 6.60 -0.26 13.58
N PRO A 142 5.71 0.41 12.84
CA PRO A 142 4.46 0.91 13.38
C PRO A 142 3.52 -0.18 13.97
N GLU A 143 3.39 -1.34 13.34
CA GLU A 143 2.59 -2.46 13.89
C GLU A 143 3.18 -3.00 15.20
N ALA A 144 4.49 -3.20 15.27
CA ALA A 144 5.17 -3.69 16.46
C ALA A 144 5.01 -2.72 17.64
N SER A 145 5.12 -1.41 17.39
CA SER A 145 4.88 -0.37 18.38
C SER A 145 3.45 -0.40 18.93
N GLN A 146 2.45 -0.62 18.08
CA GLN A 146 1.06 -0.78 18.51
C GLN A 146 0.82 -2.08 19.27
N ALA A 147 1.41 -3.19 18.83
CA ALA A 147 1.33 -4.48 19.52
C ALA A 147 1.92 -4.41 20.95
N GLN A 148 3.02 -3.68 21.13
CA GLN A 148 3.62 -3.46 22.46
C GLN A 148 2.64 -2.72 23.38
N ALA A 149 2.05 -1.61 22.92
CA ALA A 149 1.12 -0.84 23.75
C ALA A 149 -0.14 -1.64 24.09
N PHE A 150 -0.64 -2.43 23.15
CA PHE A 150 -1.75 -3.36 23.38
C PHE A 150 -1.41 -4.42 24.43
N THR A 151 -0.23 -5.02 24.36
CA THR A 151 0.22 -6.04 25.32
C THR A 151 0.22 -5.52 26.75
N PHE A 152 0.77 -4.31 26.98
CA PHE A 152 0.75 -3.70 28.31
C PHE A 152 -0.64 -3.27 28.77
N LEU A 153 -1.49 -2.77 27.86
CA LEU A 153 -2.86 -2.43 28.17
C LEU A 153 -3.64 -3.66 28.66
N VAL A 154 -3.61 -4.76 27.90
CA VAL A 154 -4.32 -6.00 28.26
C VAL A 154 -3.79 -6.59 29.56
N ARG A 155 -2.46 -6.60 29.74
CA ARG A 155 -1.84 -7.08 30.98
C ARG A 155 -2.34 -6.29 32.19
N ASP A 156 -2.29 -4.97 32.13
CA ASP A 156 -2.62 -4.13 33.28
C ASP A 156 -4.13 -4.11 33.55
N GLN A 157 -4.96 -4.20 32.50
CA GLN A 157 -6.40 -4.40 32.66
C GLN A 157 -6.72 -5.72 33.37
N ARG A 158 -6.04 -6.82 33.02
CA ARG A 158 -6.17 -8.12 33.71
C ARG A 158 -5.70 -8.08 35.16
N LEU A 159 -4.76 -7.17 35.48
CA LEU A 159 -4.31 -6.92 36.85
C LEU A 159 -5.26 -5.96 37.62
N GLY A 160 -6.38 -5.55 37.03
CA GLY A 160 -7.39 -4.71 37.67
C GLY A 160 -7.20 -3.20 37.49
N ALA A 161 -6.30 -2.75 36.62
CA ALA A 161 -6.14 -1.33 36.33
C ALA A 161 -7.25 -0.81 35.41
N ASN A 162 -7.86 0.32 35.77
CA ASN A 162 -8.79 1.04 34.90
C ASN A 162 -8.04 1.79 33.78
N VAL A 163 -7.84 1.12 32.64
CA VAL A 163 -7.05 1.64 31.51
C VAL A 163 -7.61 2.93 30.89
N GLY A 164 -8.91 3.19 31.04
CA GLY A 164 -9.59 4.40 30.53
C GLY A 164 -9.38 5.65 31.38
N SER A 165 -9.10 5.50 32.68
CA SER A 165 -8.89 6.62 33.62
C SER A 165 -7.46 6.69 34.16
N ALA A 166 -6.59 5.75 33.79
CA ALA A 166 -5.20 5.73 34.23
C ALA A 166 -4.42 6.91 33.61
N GLN A 167 -4.05 7.88 34.45
CA GLN A 167 -3.23 9.03 34.05
C GLN A 167 -1.74 8.66 34.10
N GLY A 168 -0.99 9.10 33.08
CA GLY A 168 0.46 8.97 33.01
C GLY A 168 1.19 10.16 33.64
N PRO A 169 2.52 10.08 33.78
CA PRO A 169 3.32 11.12 34.46
C PRO A 169 3.26 12.52 33.80
N THR A 170 2.90 12.60 32.52
CA THR A 170 2.80 13.85 31.75
C THR A 170 1.41 14.50 31.82
N GLY A 171 0.49 13.92 32.59
CA GLY A 171 -0.91 14.37 32.68
C GLY A 171 -1.82 13.82 31.58
N LEU A 172 -1.27 13.16 30.54
CA LEU A 172 -2.03 12.46 29.50
C LEU A 172 -2.40 11.04 29.93
N GLY A 173 -3.39 10.41 29.29
CA GLY A 173 -3.80 9.03 29.60
C GLY A 173 -2.69 8.00 29.31
N LYS A 174 -2.35 7.17 30.28
CA LYS A 174 -1.22 6.22 30.22
C LYS A 174 -1.37 5.21 29.08
N TYR A 175 -2.58 4.71 28.85
CA TYR A 175 -2.88 3.70 27.82
C TYR A 175 -3.64 4.28 26.63
N LEU A 176 -4.56 5.21 26.88
CA LEU A 176 -5.47 5.76 25.87
C LEU A 176 -5.41 7.29 25.87
N MET A 177 -5.35 7.90 24.69
CA MET A 177 -5.30 9.35 24.48
C MET A 177 -6.14 9.73 23.25
N ARG A 178 -6.35 11.04 23.02
CA ARG A 178 -7.06 11.57 21.85
C ARG A 178 -6.10 12.18 20.83
N SER A 179 -6.30 11.83 19.56
CA SER A 179 -5.54 12.37 18.43
C SER A 179 -5.82 13.86 18.24
N PRO A 180 -5.04 14.57 17.40
CA PRO A 180 -5.37 15.95 17.01
C PRO A 180 -6.76 16.12 16.40
N THR A 181 -7.35 15.04 15.88
CA THR A 181 -8.71 14.98 15.32
C THR A 181 -9.75 14.37 16.28
N GLY A 182 -9.39 14.19 17.56
CA GLY A 182 -10.29 13.75 18.62
C GLY A 182 -10.52 12.24 18.74
N ARG A 183 -9.86 11.41 17.90
CA ARG A 183 -10.00 9.94 17.89
C ARG A 183 -9.20 9.29 19.03
N LEU A 184 -9.76 8.27 19.66
CA LEU A 184 -9.06 7.52 20.70
C LEU A 184 -7.93 6.67 20.09
N PHE A 185 -6.76 6.63 20.72
CA PHE A 185 -5.61 5.81 20.29
C PHE A 185 -4.69 5.45 21.47
N TRP A 186 -3.72 4.55 21.27
CA TRP A 186 -2.76 4.16 22.31
C TRP A 186 -1.75 5.26 22.64
N GLY A 187 -1.70 5.64 23.93
CA GLY A 187 -0.99 6.82 24.41
C GLY A 187 0.52 6.85 24.17
N ARG A 188 1.17 5.70 23.96
CA ARG A 188 2.62 5.61 23.72
C ARG A 188 3.03 5.77 22.24
N ASN A 189 2.07 5.82 21.31
CA ASN A 189 2.32 5.63 19.88
C ASN A 189 1.74 6.76 19.00
N TYR A 190 1.83 8.02 19.45
CA TYR A 190 1.30 9.20 18.76
C TYR A 190 1.77 9.32 17.30
N ALA A 191 3.01 8.91 17.00
CA ALA A 191 3.60 8.95 15.66
C ALA A 191 3.06 7.88 14.70
N PHE A 192 2.39 6.84 15.20
CA PHE A 192 1.95 5.68 14.40
C PHE A 192 0.43 5.54 14.31
N LEU A 193 -0.28 6.67 14.45
CA LEU A 193 -1.74 6.76 14.43
C LEU A 193 -2.38 6.18 13.15
N GLY A 194 -1.64 6.15 12.04
CA GLY A 194 -2.10 5.63 10.75
C GLY A 194 -1.95 4.12 10.53
N SER A 195 -1.17 3.42 11.36
CA SER A 195 -0.70 2.05 11.03
C SER A 195 -1.57 0.90 11.55
N SER A 196 -2.57 1.16 12.37
CA SER A 196 -3.31 0.08 13.02
C SER A 196 -4.36 -0.49 12.06
N ARG A 197 -4.04 -1.45 11.20
CA ARG A 197 -5.09 -2.20 10.46
C ARG A 197 -5.13 -3.70 10.76
N SER A 198 -4.00 -4.39 10.91
CA SER A 198 -3.94 -5.86 11.03
C SER A 198 -4.36 -6.40 12.40
N LEU A 199 -3.69 -5.97 13.47
CA LEU A 199 -3.90 -6.52 14.82
C LEU A 199 -5.19 -6.05 15.54
N VAL A 200 -5.87 -5.05 14.99
CA VAL A 200 -6.81 -4.23 15.76
C VAL A 200 -8.07 -3.86 14.97
N ARG A 201 -8.59 -4.77 14.14
CA ARG A 201 -9.87 -4.53 13.44
C ARG A 201 -11.07 -4.92 14.29
N THR A 202 -10.92 -5.91 15.18
CA THR A 202 -11.99 -6.46 16.01
C THR A 202 -12.46 -5.54 17.14
N SER A 203 -11.63 -4.61 17.61
CA SER A 203 -11.98 -3.63 18.66
C SER A 203 -12.33 -2.24 18.12
N LYS A 204 -12.51 -2.09 16.80
CA LYS A 204 -12.84 -0.82 16.16
C LYS A 204 -14.34 -0.57 16.02
N GLY A 205 -14.89 0.24 16.92
CA GLY A 205 -16.21 0.87 16.78
C GLY A 205 -16.20 2.15 15.93
N SER A 206 -17.31 2.89 15.92
CA SER A 206 -17.52 4.14 15.17
C SER A 206 -16.51 5.26 15.50
N GLN A 207 -15.83 5.17 16.65
CA GLN A 207 -14.77 6.11 17.10
C GLN A 207 -13.37 5.48 17.20
N TRP A 208 -13.08 4.44 16.41
CA TRP A 208 -11.82 3.65 16.42
C TRP A 208 -11.60 2.74 17.62
N PHE A 209 -11.83 3.13 18.87
CA PHE A 209 -11.71 2.19 19.99
C PHE A 209 -12.93 2.29 20.88
N GLY A 210 -13.66 1.19 21.01
CA GLY A 210 -14.66 1.02 22.07
C GLY A 210 -13.94 0.76 23.38
N LEU A 211 -14.36 1.45 24.44
CA LEU A 211 -13.94 1.15 25.82
C LEU A 211 -14.73 -0.03 26.41
N GLU A 212 -15.91 -0.30 25.85
CA GLU A 212 -16.75 -1.49 26.12
C GLU A 212 -16.11 -2.76 25.55
#